data_AF-A0AAW5MZ07-F1
#
_entry.id   AF-A0AAW5MZ07-F1
#
_cell.length_a   1.000
_cell.length_b   1.000
_cell.length_c   1.000
_cell.angle_alpha   90.00
_cell.angle_beta   90.00
_cell.angle_gamma   90.00
#
_symmetry.space_group_name_H-M   'P 1'
#
loop_
_entity.id
_entity.type
_entity.pdbx_description
1 polymer ?
#
loop_
_entity_poly.entity_id
_entity_poly.type
_entity_poly.pdbx_seq_one_letter_code
_entity_poly.pdbx_strand_id
1 'polypeptide(L)' 'SNNPQWKTVAVNTAGELVVPNGSIGFRWGEKGKWNLESIAAGTETELSLALLGQHDAVAGVAFPYFGGIENPHFRSV' A
#
# COMPACT_ATOMS: atom_id res chain seq x y z
N SER A 1 19.13 10.75 9.71
CA SER A 1 18.53 9.42 9.44
C SER A 1 17.47 9.59 8.37
N ASN A 2 17.31 8.63 7.44
CA ASN A 2 16.38 8.70 6.29
C ASN A 2 15.24 7.63 6.36
N ASN A 3 15.22 6.78 7.40
CA ASN A 3 14.14 5.82 7.71
C ASN A 3 13.58 5.01 6.52
N PRO A 4 14.42 4.40 5.66
CA PRO A 4 13.96 3.75 4.42
C PRO A 4 12.97 2.60 4.64
N GLN A 5 13.12 1.84 5.73
CA GLN A 5 12.24 0.72 6.10
C GLN A 5 10.81 1.15 6.50
N TRP A 6 10.59 2.46 6.67
CA TRP A 6 9.32 3.05 7.07
C TRP A 6 8.62 3.78 5.92
N LYS A 7 9.07 3.53 4.68
CA LYS A 7 8.53 4.13 3.47
C LYS A 7 7.88 3.06 2.60
N THR A 8 6.56 3.14 2.46
CA THR A 8 5.78 2.22 1.63
C THR A 8 6.05 2.46 0.15
N VAL A 9 6.01 1.39 -0.65
CA VAL A 9 6.20 1.42 -2.10
C VAL A 9 4.84 1.23 -2.77
N ALA A 10 4.66 1.86 -3.94
CA ALA A 10 3.51 1.67 -4.81
C ALA A 10 3.98 1.45 -6.26
N VAL A 11 3.06 1.02 -7.12
CA VAL A 11 3.24 1.00 -8.58
C VAL A 11 2.54 2.23 -9.15
N ASN A 12 3.18 2.96 -10.07
CA ASN A 12 2.52 4.06 -10.79
C ASN A 12 1.79 3.55 -12.04
N THR A 13 1.05 4.43 -12.73
CA THR A 13 0.31 4.06 -13.96
C THR A 13 1.22 3.65 -15.13
N ALA A 14 2.51 4.00 -15.09
CA ALA A 14 3.52 3.54 -16.05
C ALA A 14 4.10 2.15 -15.73
N GLY A 15 3.71 1.53 -14.61
CA GLY A 15 4.21 0.23 -14.16
C GLY A 15 5.52 0.29 -13.37
N GLU A 16 5.95 1.48 -12.94
CA GLU A 16 7.20 1.68 -12.21
C GLU A 16 6.98 1.61 -10.69
N LEU A 17 7.97 1.08 -9.97
CA LEU A 17 7.97 1.12 -8.51
C LEU A 17 8.40 2.50 -8.00
N VAL A 18 7.57 3.10 -7.16
CA VAL A 18 7.76 4.45 -6.63
C VAL A 18 7.59 4.49 -5.11
N VAL A 19 8.23 5.48 -4.48
CA VAL A 19 8.03 5.79 -3.05
C VAL A 19 7.27 7.12 -2.96
N PRO A 20 5.94 7.11 -2.83
CA PRO A 20 5.16 8.33 -2.72
C PRO A 20 5.42 9.03 -1.38
N ASN A 21 5.22 10.35 -1.36
CA ASN A 21 5.19 11.14 -0.14
C ASN A 21 4.15 10.59 0.87
N GLY A 22 4.28 11.00 2.14
CA GLY A 22 3.25 10.79 3.17
C GLY A 22 3.45 9.60 4.10
N SER A 23 4.28 8.61 3.74
CA SER A 23 4.61 7.51 4.66
C SER A 23 5.37 7.99 5.92
N ILE A 24 5.26 7.24 7.03
CA ILE A 24 5.77 7.67 8.33
C ILE A 24 7.29 7.90 8.34
N GLY A 25 8.03 7.24 7.45
CA GLY A 25 9.47 7.46 7.27
C GLY A 25 9.84 8.90 6.91
N PHE A 26 8.96 9.65 6.23
CA PHE A 26 9.16 11.05 5.87
C PHE A 26 8.88 12.04 7.01
N ARG A 27 8.27 11.59 8.12
CA ARG A 27 7.90 12.47 9.24
C ARG A 27 9.10 12.89 10.09
N TRP A 28 10.10 12.02 10.19
CA TRP A 28 11.26 12.19 11.06
C TRP A 28 12.56 12.11 10.26
N GLY A 29 13.61 12.83 10.65
CA GLY A 29 14.93 12.74 10.02
C GLY A 29 15.09 13.46 8.67
N GLU A 30 13.98 13.85 8.03
CA GLU A 30 13.88 14.77 6.90
C GLU A 30 12.63 15.66 7.05
N LYS A 31 12.39 16.59 6.11
CA LYS A 31 11.23 17.51 6.14
C LYS A 31 10.64 17.73 4.75
N GLY A 32 9.39 18.20 4.70
CA GLY A 32 8.73 18.67 3.48
C GLY A 32 8.04 17.58 2.64
N LYS A 33 8.18 16.30 2.99
CA LYS A 33 7.59 15.17 2.25
C LYS A 33 6.53 14.38 3.02
N TRP A 34 6.26 14.77 4.26
CA TRP A 34 5.16 14.19 5.05
C TRP A 34 3.88 14.99 4.78
N ASN A 35 3.32 14.77 3.59
CA ASN A 35 2.08 15.35 3.09
C ASN A 35 1.35 14.32 2.21
N LEU A 36 0.18 14.67 1.68
CA LEU A 36 -0.62 13.81 0.79
C LEU A 36 -0.58 14.29 -0.66
N GLU A 37 0.45 15.05 -1.05
CA GLU A 37 0.63 15.41 -2.45
C GLU A 37 1.00 14.15 -3.24
N SER A 38 0.42 14.02 -4.43
CA SER A 38 0.69 12.91 -5.37
C SER A 38 2.07 13.07 -6.01
N ILE A 39 3.12 13.04 -5.19
CA ILE A 39 4.51 13.25 -5.60
C ILE A 39 5.35 12.05 -5.17
N ALA A 40 6.15 11.53 -6.09
CA ALA A 40 7.23 10.60 -5.82
C ALA A 40 8.53 11.16 -6.40
N ALA A 41 9.62 11.13 -5.62
CA ALA A 41 10.92 11.67 -6.04
C ALA A 41 10.90 13.10 -6.62
N GLY A 42 9.94 13.95 -6.19
CA GLY A 42 9.80 15.32 -6.67
C GLY A 42 9.03 15.48 -7.98
N THR A 43 8.45 14.39 -8.51
CA THR A 43 7.64 14.39 -9.73
C THR A 43 6.20 14.04 -9.38
N GLU A 44 5.23 14.71 -10.01
CA GLU A 44 3.82 14.34 -9.91
C GLU A 44 3.64 12.89 -10.39
N THR A 45 2.92 12.08 -9.62
CA THR A 45 2.83 10.64 -9.83
C THR A 45 1.42 10.16 -9.55
N GLU A 46 0.82 9.49 -10.54
CA GLU A 46 -0.45 8.80 -10.39
C GLU A 46 -0.21 7.34 -9.99
N LEU A 47 -0.85 6.89 -8.90
CA LEU A 47 -0.67 5.54 -8.35
C LEU A 47 -1.70 4.56 -8.91
N SER A 48 -1.27 3.35 -9.22
CA SER A 48 -2.14 2.26 -9.65
C SER A 48 -2.83 1.61 -8.45
N LEU A 49 -4.15 1.48 -8.53
CA LEU A 49 -4.96 0.84 -7.47
C LEU A 49 -4.90 -0.69 -7.50
N ALA A 50 -4.83 -1.27 -8.70
CA ALA A 50 -4.88 -2.71 -8.91
C ALA A 50 -3.85 -3.16 -9.96
N LEU A 51 -3.44 -4.42 -9.88
CA LEU A 51 -2.52 -5.06 -10.84
C LEU A 51 -3.26 -5.96 -11.86
N LEU A 52 -4.59 -5.89 -11.92
CA LEU A 52 -5.36 -6.64 -12.91
C LEU A 52 -5.00 -6.13 -14.32
N GLY A 53 -4.63 -7.03 -15.22
CA GLY A 53 -4.11 -6.68 -16.56
C GLY A 53 -2.64 -6.25 -16.60
N GLN A 54 -1.97 -6.14 -15.44
CA GLN A 54 -0.54 -5.80 -15.32
C GLN A 54 0.23 -6.78 -14.42
N HIS A 55 -0.33 -7.96 -14.13
CA HIS A 55 0.27 -8.96 -13.25
C HIS A 55 1.09 -9.99 -14.04
N ASP A 56 2.15 -10.50 -13.43
CA ASP A 56 2.97 -11.57 -14.02
C ASP A 56 2.27 -12.94 -13.94
N ALA A 57 1.58 -13.20 -12.84
CA ALA A 57 0.88 -14.46 -12.57
C ALA A 57 -0.30 -14.27 -11.62
N VAL A 58 -1.24 -15.21 -11.67
CA VAL A 58 -2.34 -15.32 -10.69
C VAL A 58 -1.91 -16.29 -9.59
N ALA A 59 -1.99 -15.86 -8.34
CA ALA A 59 -1.66 -16.67 -7.18
C ALA A 59 -2.85 -16.80 -6.23
N GLY A 60 -2.98 -17.99 -5.61
CA GLY A 60 -3.96 -18.19 -4.55
C GLY A 60 -3.54 -17.49 -3.26
N VAL A 61 -4.42 -16.66 -2.70
CA VAL A 61 -4.23 -16.04 -1.39
C VAL A 61 -5.37 -16.49 -0.48
N ALA A 62 -5.02 -17.16 0.61
CA ALA A 62 -6.00 -17.60 1.60
C ALA A 62 -6.30 -16.45 2.57
N PHE A 63 -7.58 -16.18 2.79
CA PHE A 63 -8.05 -15.24 3.80
C PHE A 63 -8.67 -16.02 4.95
N PRO A 64 -8.35 -15.68 6.21
CA PRO A 64 -8.96 -16.37 7.34
C PRO A 64 -10.46 -16.05 7.42
N TYR A 65 -11.29 -17.09 7.58
CA TYR A 65 -12.74 -16.96 7.69
C TYR A 65 -13.20 -17.39 9.08
N PHE A 66 -13.88 -16.48 9.77
CA PHE A 66 -14.34 -16.68 11.15
C PHE A 66 -15.86 -16.74 11.27
N GLY A 67 -16.62 -16.51 10.18
CA GLY A 67 -18.09 -16.50 10.20
C GLY A 67 -18.73 -17.86 10.48
N GLY A 68 -17.99 -18.94 10.25
CA GLY A 68 -18.38 -20.31 10.57
C GLY A 68 -18.12 -20.74 12.01
N ILE A 69 -17.52 -19.88 12.84
CA ILE A 69 -17.24 -20.21 14.24
C ILE A 69 -18.55 -20.09 15.03
N GLU A 70 -18.95 -21.16 15.70
CA GLU A 70 -20.16 -21.16 16.54
C GLU A 70 -20.07 -20.12 17.65
N ASN A 71 -21.17 -19.39 17.83
CA ASN A 71 -21.33 -18.42 18.90
C ASN A 71 -22.62 -18.72 19.67
N PRO A 72 -22.63 -18.67 21.01
CA PRO A 72 -23.83 -18.93 21.81
C PRO A 72 -25.04 -18.04 21.50
N HIS A 73 -24.80 -16.86 20.89
CA HIS A 73 -25.83 -15.84 20.68
C HIS A 73 -26.05 -15.49 19.20
N PHE A 74 -25.26 -16.04 18.29
CA PHE A 74 -25.35 -15.74 16.87
C PHE A 74 -25.22 -17.01 16.05
N ARG A 75 -26.11 -17.18 15.06
CA ARG A 75 -25.99 -18.28 14.11
C ARG A 75 -24.78 -18.03 13.22
N SER A 76 -23.97 -19.05 13.01
CA SER A 76 -22.94 -19.07 11.98
C SER A 76 -23.59 -18.98 10.60
N VAL A 77 -22.90 -18.31 9.67
CA VAL A 77 -23.28 -18.21 8.25
C VAL A 77 -22.40 -19.09 7.39
#